data_AF-A0A6I9W3M8-F1
#
_entry.id   AF-A0A6I9W3M8-F1
#
_cell.length_a   1.000
_cell.length_b   1.000
_cell.length_c   1.000
_cell.angle_alpha   90.00
_cell.angle_beta   90.00
_cell.angle_gamma   90.00
#
_symmetry.space_group_name_H-M   'P 1'
#
loop_
_entity.id
_entity.type
_entity.pdbx_description
1 polymer ?
#
loop_
_entity_poly.entity_id
_entity_poly.type
_entity_poly.pdbx_seq_one_letter_code
_entity_poly.pdbx_strand_id
1 'polypeptide(L)'
;MSKVKEHDEQEVLKLDEHFKRILTYVRSYISNLRSIEEAHLCRIWLNKLHSSITQRNLRNEYLLELSRQLKTGTLEGIFKIEPPNDLLPPLSSSCHAICSNSSLSELSDYDRNHQNCLMLNQRSNDRNHLQNKLKIHDSDSSSNEYVVHDSMIEGNHLQLCKYCMCVLTATLNNLRIQNERLKQELMKCQEKMLDNEAFRKCIKPLTVPIQTPNLMWKVRMLKKTITKLRKLNETIKHVYEKKLQHIVKVLETYKRIFSRNFY
;
A
#
# COMPACT_ATOMS: atom_id res chain seq x y z
N MET A 1 36.50 -6.26 -9.24
CA MET A 1 35.27 -5.63 -8.71
C MET A 1 35.59 -5.00 -7.36
N SER A 2 35.05 -3.82 -7.06
CA SER A 2 35.42 -3.05 -5.85
C SER A 2 34.79 -3.69 -4.60
N LYS A 3 35.61 -3.96 -3.57
CA LYS A 3 35.19 -4.54 -2.28
C LYS A 3 34.04 -3.79 -1.59
N VAL A 4 33.85 -2.50 -1.93
CA VAL A 4 32.77 -1.66 -1.40
C VAL A 4 31.39 -2.17 -1.84
N LYS A 5 31.26 -2.66 -3.07
CA LYS A 5 29.96 -3.08 -3.62
C LYS A 5 29.46 -4.40 -3.01
N GLU A 6 30.39 -5.28 -2.64
CA GLU A 6 30.08 -6.58 -2.05
C GLU A 6 29.51 -6.44 -0.62
N HIS A 7 29.98 -5.45 0.15
CA HIS A 7 29.48 -5.18 1.49
C HIS A 7 28.01 -4.74 1.47
N ASP A 8 27.65 -3.83 0.56
CA ASP A 8 26.27 -3.33 0.44
C ASP A 8 25.28 -4.44 0.06
N GLU A 9 25.69 -5.37 -0.82
CA GLU A 9 24.87 -6.52 -1.21
C GLU A 9 24.62 -7.47 -0.03
N GLN A 10 25.62 -7.68 0.83
CA GLN A 10 25.48 -8.52 2.02
C GLN A 10 24.56 -7.89 3.07
N GLU A 11 24.60 -6.57 3.27
CA GLU A 11 23.66 -5.87 4.15
C GLU A 11 22.22 -5.95 3.64
N VAL A 12 22.02 -5.79 2.33
CA VAL A 12 20.71 -5.93 1.69
C VAL A 12 20.12 -7.33 1.95
N LEU A 13 20.92 -8.39 1.80
CA LEU A 13 20.49 -9.75 2.08
C LEU A 13 20.12 -9.96 3.56
N LYS A 14 20.92 -9.41 4.49
CA LYS A 14 20.61 -9.47 5.94
C LYS A 14 19.27 -8.82 6.26
N LEU A 15 18.96 -7.67 5.66
CA LEU A 15 17.69 -6.97 5.86
C LEU A 15 16.49 -7.76 5.30
N ASP A 16 16.67 -8.43 4.16
CA ASP A 16 15.61 -9.27 3.57
C ASP A 16 15.40 -10.58 4.35
N GLU A 17 16.46 -11.17 4.91
CA GLU A 17 16.32 -12.30 5.85
C GLU A 17 15.64 -11.88 7.16
N HIS A 18 16.00 -10.71 7.70
CA HIS A 18 15.33 -10.17 8.88
C HIS A 18 13.82 -9.96 8.62
N PHE A 19 13.45 -9.43 7.45
CA PHE A 19 12.06 -9.30 7.04
C PHE A 19 11.33 -10.66 7.03
N LYS A 20 11.92 -11.69 6.43
CA LYS A 20 11.33 -13.05 6.37
C LYS A 20 11.11 -13.64 7.76
N ARG A 21 12.06 -13.45 8.67
CA ARG A 21 11.97 -13.91 10.07
C ARG A 21 10.78 -13.26 10.78
N ILE A 22 10.69 -11.92 10.76
CA ILE A 22 9.56 -11.21 11.38
C ILE A 22 8.24 -11.58 10.71
N LEU A 23 8.21 -11.73 9.38
CA LEU A 23 6.98 -12.08 8.65
C LEU A 23 6.43 -13.45 9.08
N THR A 24 7.31 -14.42 9.35
CA THR A 24 6.92 -15.73 9.88
C THR A 24 6.21 -15.59 11.22
N TYR A 25 6.73 -14.71 12.09
CA TYR A 25 6.14 -14.42 13.40
C TYR A 25 4.80 -13.68 13.29
N VAL A 26 4.72 -12.68 12.42
CA VAL A 26 3.48 -11.92 12.17
C VAL A 26 2.35 -12.84 11.68
N ARG A 27 2.65 -13.81 10.81
CA ARG A 27 1.65 -14.77 10.31
C ARG A 27 0.95 -15.56 11.41
N SER A 28 1.66 -15.94 12.48
CA SER A 28 1.02 -16.64 13.60
C SER A 28 0.01 -15.78 14.36
N TYR A 29 0.18 -14.46 14.40
CA TYR A 29 -0.73 -13.56 15.11
C TYR A 29 -1.96 -13.15 14.29
N ILE A 30 -1.83 -13.03 12.97
CA ILE A 30 -2.96 -12.65 12.10
C ILE A 30 -4.10 -13.64 12.23
N SER A 31 -3.79 -14.94 12.37
CA SER A 31 -4.79 -15.99 12.59
C SER A 31 -5.57 -15.85 13.90
N ASN A 32 -5.05 -15.09 14.86
CA ASN A 32 -5.67 -14.88 16.18
C ASN A 32 -6.48 -13.58 16.27
N LEU A 33 -6.49 -12.75 15.22
CA LEU A 33 -7.28 -11.53 15.18
C LEU A 33 -8.77 -11.84 15.20
N ARG A 34 -9.52 -11.16 16.08
CA ARG A 34 -10.97 -11.33 16.22
C ARG A 34 -11.75 -10.50 15.22
N SER A 35 -11.25 -9.30 14.88
CA SER A 35 -11.91 -8.41 13.92
C SER A 35 -11.49 -8.77 12.50
N ILE A 36 -12.50 -8.90 11.63
CA ILE A 36 -12.31 -9.14 10.20
C ILE A 36 -11.69 -7.90 9.55
N GLU A 37 -12.08 -6.71 10.01
CA GLU A 37 -11.57 -5.42 9.54
C GLU A 37 -10.08 -5.26 9.86
N GLU A 38 -9.67 -5.58 11.09
CA GLU A 38 -8.25 -5.57 11.49
C GLU A 38 -7.42 -6.56 10.68
N ALA A 39 -7.94 -7.78 10.46
CA ALA A 39 -7.27 -8.77 9.63
C ALA A 39 -7.11 -8.29 8.17
N HIS A 40 -8.12 -7.59 7.64
CA HIS A 40 -8.07 -6.98 6.31
C HIS A 40 -7.02 -5.87 6.24
N LEU A 41 -7.00 -4.95 7.21
CA LEU A 41 -6.01 -3.87 7.28
C LEU A 41 -4.58 -4.42 7.40
N CYS A 42 -4.37 -5.43 8.25
CA CYS A 42 -3.08 -6.12 8.32
C CYS A 42 -2.64 -6.68 6.97
N ARG A 43 -3.56 -7.28 6.21
CA ARG A 43 -3.25 -7.81 4.88
C ARG A 43 -2.84 -6.71 3.91
N ILE A 44 -3.52 -5.56 3.91
CA ILE A 44 -3.16 -4.41 3.08
C ILE A 44 -1.77 -3.89 3.46
N TRP A 45 -1.51 -3.70 4.76
CA TRP A 45 -0.21 -3.27 5.26
C TRP A 45 0.91 -4.24 4.88
N LEU A 46 0.71 -5.55 5.02
CA LEU A 46 1.72 -6.55 4.64
C LEU A 46 2.01 -6.53 3.14
N ASN A 47 1.00 -6.35 2.29
CA ASN A 47 1.21 -6.19 0.85
C ASN A 47 2.01 -4.93 0.53
N LYS A 48 1.72 -3.82 1.23
CA LYS A 48 2.50 -2.57 1.09
C LYS A 48 3.95 -2.79 1.49
N LEU A 49 4.19 -3.34 2.68
CA LEU A 49 5.53 -3.60 3.20
C LEU A 49 6.31 -4.54 2.28
N HIS A 50 5.67 -5.57 1.73
CA HIS A 50 6.30 -6.46 0.76
C HIS A 50 6.77 -5.73 -0.51
N SER A 51 6.02 -4.72 -0.94
CA SER A 51 6.31 -3.94 -2.14
C SER A 51 7.36 -2.84 -1.92
N SER A 52 7.56 -2.39 -0.67
CA SER A 52 8.52 -1.33 -0.30
C SER A 52 9.99 -1.80 -0.25
N ILE A 53 10.46 -2.51 -1.28
CA ILE A 53 11.82 -3.07 -1.37
C ILE A 53 12.90 -1.97 -1.40
N THR A 54 12.56 -0.76 -1.87
CA THR A 54 13.48 0.39 -1.89
C THR A 54 13.73 0.98 -0.51
N GLN A 55 12.87 0.71 0.48
CA GLN A 55 12.94 1.24 1.84
C GLN A 55 13.10 0.11 2.87
N ARG A 56 14.04 -0.83 2.65
CA ARG A 56 14.19 -2.05 3.47
C ARG A 56 14.27 -1.82 4.98
N ASN A 57 15.02 -0.80 5.42
CA ASN A 57 15.15 -0.47 6.85
C ASN A 57 13.81 -0.08 7.44
N LEU A 58 13.16 0.93 6.86
CA LEU A 58 11.87 1.42 7.33
C LEU A 58 10.79 0.34 7.22
N ARG A 59 10.76 -0.44 6.14
CA ARG A 59 9.89 -1.61 5.99
C ARG A 59 10.03 -2.57 7.17
N ASN A 60 11.25 -2.87 7.58
CA ASN A 60 11.51 -3.79 8.68
C ASN A 60 11.08 -3.18 10.03
N GLU A 61 11.26 -1.88 10.25
CA GLU A 61 10.77 -1.18 11.44
C GLU A 61 9.24 -1.22 11.54
N TYR A 62 8.54 -0.92 10.45
CA TYR A 62 7.07 -1.03 10.40
C TYR A 62 6.60 -2.46 10.65
N LEU A 63 7.27 -3.45 10.07
CA LEU A 63 6.90 -4.85 10.26
C LEU A 63 7.09 -5.29 11.73
N LEU A 64 8.16 -4.80 12.38
CA LEU A 64 8.41 -5.06 13.78
C LEU A 64 7.34 -4.40 14.67
N GLU A 65 6.99 -3.14 14.42
CA GLU A 65 5.95 -2.44 15.19
C GLU A 65 4.57 -3.07 14.97
N LEU A 66 4.25 -3.47 13.73
CA LEU A 66 3.04 -4.24 13.44
C LEU A 66 3.01 -5.55 14.23
N SER A 67 4.13 -6.28 14.27
CA SER A 67 4.23 -7.53 15.04
C SER A 67 3.99 -7.30 16.55
N ARG A 68 4.47 -6.18 17.09
CA ARG A 68 4.29 -5.78 18.49
C ARG A 68 2.81 -5.55 18.81
N GLN A 69 2.11 -4.79 17.97
CA GLN A 69 0.68 -4.50 18.13
C GLN A 69 -0.20 -5.73 17.95
N LEU A 70 0.18 -6.61 17.02
CA LEU A 70 -0.48 -7.90 16.83
C LEU A 70 -0.31 -8.82 18.05
N LYS A 71 0.86 -8.83 18.70
CA LYS A 71 1.09 -9.56 19.95
C LYS A 71 0.18 -9.04 21.08
N THR A 72 -0.11 -7.74 21.11
CA THR A 72 -1.07 -7.16 22.07
C THR A 72 -2.53 -7.37 21.69
N GLY A 73 -2.82 -7.83 20.47
CA GLY A 73 -4.18 -8.13 20.01
C GLY A 73 -5.02 -6.90 19.68
N THR A 74 -4.40 -5.74 19.44
CA THR A 74 -5.11 -4.51 19.07
C THR A 74 -4.24 -3.71 18.10
N LEU A 75 -4.80 -3.35 16.94
CA LEU A 75 -4.13 -2.46 15.99
C LEU A 75 -4.44 -1.01 16.33
N GLU A 76 -3.41 -0.18 16.47
CA GLU A 76 -3.53 1.23 16.84
C GLU A 76 -2.71 2.16 15.95
N GLY A 77 -3.00 3.46 16.06
CA GLY A 77 -2.30 4.52 15.35
C GLY A 77 -2.34 4.35 13.82
N ILE A 78 -1.16 4.33 13.21
CA ILE A 78 -0.98 4.23 11.76
C ILE A 78 -1.57 2.95 11.14
N PHE A 79 -1.73 1.87 11.91
CA PHE A 79 -2.25 0.61 11.38
C PHE A 79 -3.78 0.52 11.40
N LYS A 80 -4.46 1.49 12.03
CA LYS A 80 -5.94 1.63 11.95
C LYS A 80 -6.42 2.19 10.62
N ILE A 81 -5.52 2.79 9.85
CA ILE A 81 -5.79 3.35 8.53
C ILE A 81 -5.03 2.58 7.46
N GLU A 82 -5.49 2.68 6.21
CA GLU A 82 -4.77 2.10 5.09
C GLU A 82 -3.39 2.79 4.90
N PRO A 83 -2.36 2.04 4.48
CA PRO A 83 -1.06 2.61 4.23
C PRO A 83 -1.11 3.64 3.09
N PRO A 84 -0.27 4.68 3.13
CA PRO A 84 -0.17 5.63 2.03
C PRO A 84 0.26 4.95 0.73
N ASN A 85 -0.27 5.42 -0.40
CA ASN A 85 0.10 4.92 -1.73
C ASN A 85 1.56 5.22 -2.08
N ASP A 86 2.13 6.27 -1.50
CA ASP A 86 3.48 6.76 -1.74
C ASP A 86 4.55 6.04 -0.89
N LEU A 87 5.70 6.67 -0.68
CA LEU A 87 6.77 6.15 0.18
C LEU A 87 6.31 6.05 1.64
N LEU A 88 6.85 5.07 2.37
CA LEU A 88 6.59 4.92 3.80
C LEU A 88 7.12 6.16 4.55
N PRO A 89 6.30 6.84 5.37
CA PRO A 89 6.76 7.94 6.19
C PRO A 89 7.61 7.39 7.35
N PRO A 90 8.63 8.11 7.84
CA PRO A 90 9.37 7.69 9.03
C PRO A 90 8.43 7.48 10.22
N LEU A 91 8.62 6.38 10.96
CA LEU A 91 7.88 6.20 12.21
C LEU A 91 8.29 7.30 13.18
N SER A 92 7.32 7.99 13.78
CA SER A 92 7.62 8.95 14.83
C SER A 92 8.32 8.22 15.98
N SER A 93 9.50 8.71 16.37
CA SER A 93 10.40 8.07 17.33
C SER A 93 9.79 7.83 18.72
N SER A 94 8.59 8.36 18.99
CA SER A 94 7.83 8.09 20.21
C SER A 94 7.49 6.61 20.41
N CYS A 95 7.52 5.78 19.35
CA CYS A 95 7.32 4.33 19.48
C CYS A 95 8.58 3.57 19.97
N HIS A 96 9.77 4.18 19.94
CA HIS A 96 11.03 3.50 20.23
C HIS A 96 11.54 3.63 21.66
N ALA A 97 11.00 4.57 22.45
CA ALA A 97 11.53 4.87 23.79
C ALA A 97 11.36 3.72 24.80
N ILE A 98 10.52 2.72 24.52
CA ILE A 98 10.22 1.63 25.47
C ILE A 98 10.76 0.27 25.01
N CYS A 99 11.15 0.11 23.73
CA CYS A 99 11.44 -1.21 23.15
C CYS A 99 12.92 -1.50 22.85
N SER A 100 13.87 -0.72 23.37
CA SER A 100 15.27 -0.92 22.96
C SER A 100 15.99 -2.06 23.70
N ASN A 101 15.60 -2.49 24.92
CA ASN A 101 16.51 -3.37 25.70
C ASN A 101 15.95 -4.53 26.54
N SER A 102 14.63 -4.76 26.72
CA SER A 102 14.19 -5.81 27.68
C SER A 102 13.40 -7.01 27.14
N SER A 103 12.77 -6.96 25.96
CA SER A 103 11.76 -7.99 25.60
C SER A 103 12.01 -8.78 24.32
N LEU A 104 13.18 -8.68 23.70
CA LEU A 104 13.53 -9.47 22.50
C LEU A 104 14.36 -10.74 22.82
N SER A 105 14.54 -11.09 24.10
CA SER A 105 15.21 -12.34 24.49
C SER A 105 14.41 -13.59 24.15
N GLU A 106 13.07 -13.55 24.09
CA GLU A 106 12.22 -14.71 23.78
C GLU A 106 12.30 -15.20 22.33
N LEU A 107 12.88 -14.42 21.40
CA LEU A 107 13.09 -14.83 20.01
C LEU A 107 14.50 -15.39 19.76
N SER A 108 15.39 -15.37 20.76
CA SER A 108 16.82 -15.69 20.59
C SER A 108 17.21 -17.13 20.91
N ASP A 109 16.30 -17.96 21.42
CA ASP A 109 16.64 -19.34 21.83
C ASP A 109 16.92 -20.31 20.66
N TYR A 110 16.82 -19.86 19.40
CA TYR A 110 17.06 -20.71 18.23
C TYR A 110 18.36 -20.46 17.47
N ASP A 111 19.20 -19.47 17.82
CA ASP A 111 20.37 -19.15 16.98
C ASP A 111 21.52 -18.49 17.78
N ARG A 112 22.21 -19.29 18.60
CA ARG A 112 23.15 -18.80 19.63
C ARG A 112 24.57 -18.46 19.14
N ASN A 113 24.82 -18.15 17.86
CA ASN A 113 26.21 -18.11 17.35
C ASN A 113 26.72 -16.85 16.62
N HIS A 114 25.96 -15.76 16.44
CA HIS A 114 26.48 -14.61 15.66
C HIS A 114 26.10 -13.19 16.15
N GLN A 115 26.16 -12.92 17.46
CA GLN A 115 25.96 -11.55 17.98
C GLN A 115 27.22 -11.02 18.69
N ASN A 116 28.15 -10.50 17.89
CA ASN A 116 29.20 -9.57 18.30
C ASN A 116 29.61 -8.73 17.08
N CYS A 117 28.82 -7.72 16.70
CA CYS A 117 29.30 -6.73 15.71
C CYS A 117 28.53 -5.40 15.60
N LEU A 118 27.71 -5.00 16.58
CA LEU A 118 27.00 -3.70 16.50
C LEU A 118 27.21 -2.87 17.77
N MET A 119 28.45 -2.43 17.95
CA MET A 119 28.82 -1.28 18.75
C MET A 119 29.70 -0.39 17.86
N LEU A 120 29.15 0.75 17.42
CA LEU A 120 29.78 2.02 17.05
C LEU A 120 29.05 2.67 15.85
N ASN A 121 28.28 3.71 16.13
CA ASN A 121 28.52 5.07 15.62
C ASN A 121 27.27 5.94 15.84
N GLN A 122 27.05 6.31 17.10
CA GLN A 122 26.25 7.49 17.43
C GLN A 122 27.24 8.64 17.64
N ARG A 123 27.72 9.21 16.53
CA ARG A 123 28.44 10.48 16.54
C ARG A 123 27.44 11.58 16.19
N SER A 124 26.98 12.23 17.24
CA SER A 124 26.41 13.57 17.24
C SER A 124 27.20 14.50 16.32
N ASN A 125 26.51 15.13 15.38
CA ASN A 125 26.95 16.40 14.82
C ASN A 125 25.77 17.36 14.87
N ASP A 126 25.88 18.28 15.83
CA ASP A 126 25.32 19.61 15.78
C ASP A 126 25.47 20.22 14.38
N ARG A 127 24.37 20.76 13.86
CA ARG A 127 24.36 22.00 13.05
C ARG A 127 22.93 22.48 12.83
N ASN A 128 22.54 23.41 13.70
CA ASN A 128 22.10 24.75 13.33
C ASN A 128 20.85 24.93 12.44
N HIS A 129 19.84 25.51 13.09
CA HIS A 129 19.39 26.89 12.81
C HIS A 129 18.55 27.11 11.54
N LEU A 130 17.22 27.05 11.67
CA LEU A 130 16.32 28.14 11.25
C LEU A 130 14.89 27.91 11.80
N GLN A 131 14.68 28.44 13.00
CA GLN A 131 13.37 28.87 13.48
C GLN A 131 12.82 29.93 12.53
N ASN A 132 11.74 29.63 11.81
CA ASN A 132 10.81 30.67 11.37
C ASN A 132 9.57 30.59 12.26
N LYS A 133 9.60 31.42 13.32
CA LYS A 133 8.44 31.82 14.11
C LYS A 133 7.48 32.59 13.21
N LEU A 134 6.43 31.94 12.72
CA LEU A 134 5.23 32.67 12.31
C LEU A 134 4.33 32.75 13.56
N LYS A 135 4.52 33.80 14.36
CA LYS A 135 3.60 34.20 15.42
C LYS A 135 2.30 34.64 14.73
N ILE A 136 1.29 33.79 14.77
CA ILE A 136 -0.10 34.18 14.49
C ILE A 136 -0.53 35.01 15.70
N HIS A 137 -0.77 36.29 15.45
CA HIS A 137 -1.27 37.25 16.43
C HIS A 137 -2.79 37.16 16.36
N ASP A 138 -3.41 36.60 17.40
CA ASP A 138 -4.85 36.74 17.61
C ASP A 138 -5.11 38.21 17.96
N SER A 139 -5.79 38.90 17.05
CA SER A 139 -6.28 40.25 17.25
C SER A 139 -7.80 40.20 17.11
N ASP A 140 -8.46 40.04 18.24
CA ASP A 140 -9.87 40.38 18.39
C ASP A 140 -10.01 41.90 18.23
N SER A 141 -10.63 42.35 17.14
CA SER A 141 -11.21 43.69 17.13
C SER A 141 -12.30 43.86 16.08
N SER A 142 -13.50 44.05 16.62
CA SER A 142 -14.52 45.02 16.22
C SER A 142 -14.89 45.17 14.75
N SER A 143 -16.08 44.67 14.45
CA SER A 143 -17.14 45.38 13.69
C SER A 143 -16.79 46.81 13.31
N ASN A 144 -16.55 47.04 12.02
CA ASN A 144 -16.97 48.27 11.37
C ASN A 144 -17.31 47.96 9.91
N GLU A 145 -18.58 48.21 9.57
CA GLU A 145 -19.02 48.46 8.21
C GLU A 145 -18.15 49.56 7.59
N TYR A 146 -17.78 49.40 6.33
CA TYR A 146 -17.92 50.39 5.24
C TYR A 146 -16.94 50.11 4.08
N VAL A 147 -17.56 49.95 2.90
CA VAL A 147 -17.16 50.43 1.56
C VAL A 147 -15.85 49.93 0.94
N VAL A 148 -16.01 48.96 0.03
CA VAL A 148 -15.51 48.95 -1.36
C VAL A 148 -14.23 49.74 -1.63
N HIS A 149 -13.11 49.04 -1.70
CA HIS A 149 -11.98 49.38 -2.57
C HIS A 149 -11.33 48.09 -3.11
N ASP A 150 -11.93 47.57 -4.18
CA ASP A 150 -11.69 46.22 -4.76
C ASP A 150 -10.53 46.17 -5.77
N SER A 151 -9.75 47.24 -5.95
CA SER A 151 -8.81 47.36 -7.09
C SER A 151 -7.34 47.07 -6.77
N MET A 152 -6.95 46.87 -5.50
CA MET A 152 -5.55 46.61 -5.14
C MET A 152 -5.20 45.13 -4.87
N ILE A 153 -6.20 44.26 -4.71
CA ILE A 153 -5.96 42.81 -4.46
C ILE A 153 -5.61 42.08 -5.78
N GLU A 154 -6.04 42.62 -6.92
CA GLU A 154 -5.92 41.96 -8.23
C GLU A 154 -4.47 41.88 -8.75
N GLY A 155 -3.62 42.86 -8.44
CA GLY A 155 -2.22 42.88 -8.88
C GLY A 155 -1.38 41.73 -8.30
N ASN A 156 -1.57 41.40 -7.02
CA ASN A 156 -0.84 40.33 -6.35
C ASN A 156 -1.27 38.95 -6.84
N HIS A 157 -2.56 38.77 -7.16
CA HIS A 157 -3.08 37.52 -7.69
C HIS A 157 -2.48 37.20 -9.07
N LEU A 158 -2.37 38.21 -9.95
CA LEU A 158 -1.76 38.04 -11.27
C LEU A 158 -0.28 37.61 -11.18
N GLN A 159 0.48 38.20 -10.24
CA GLN A 159 1.88 37.84 -10.02
C GLN A 159 2.03 36.40 -9.50
N LEU A 160 1.15 35.98 -8.59
CA LEU A 160 1.10 34.61 -8.08
C LEU A 160 0.74 33.62 -9.21
N CYS A 161 -0.27 33.91 -10.02
CA CYS A 161 -0.62 33.08 -11.18
C CYS A 161 0.54 32.94 -12.16
N LYS A 162 1.26 34.03 -12.45
CA LYS A 162 2.43 34.00 -13.33
C LYS A 162 3.54 33.10 -12.78
N TYR A 163 3.85 33.22 -11.49
CA TYR A 163 4.81 32.36 -10.82
C TYR A 163 4.39 30.88 -10.88
N CYS A 164 3.14 30.58 -10.54
CA CYS A 164 2.59 29.22 -10.61
C CYS A 164 2.69 28.63 -12.04
N MET A 165 2.35 29.41 -13.07
CA MET A 165 2.51 28.98 -14.46
C MET A 165 3.96 28.67 -14.82
N CYS A 166 4.92 29.49 -14.36
CA CYS A 166 6.35 29.24 -14.59
C CYS A 166 6.82 27.93 -13.92
N VAL A 167 6.43 27.68 -12.67
CA VAL A 167 6.77 26.46 -11.94
C VAL A 167 6.16 25.22 -12.60
N LEU A 168 4.89 25.29 -13.02
CA LEU A 168 4.22 24.21 -13.72
C LEU A 168 4.87 23.93 -15.08
N THR A 169 5.23 24.97 -15.84
CA THR A 169 5.92 24.84 -17.13
C THR A 169 7.29 24.17 -16.96
N ALA A 170 8.06 24.60 -15.95
CA ALA A 170 9.36 23.98 -15.65
C ALA A 170 9.21 22.50 -15.24
N THR A 171 8.22 22.18 -14.42
CA THR A 171 7.94 20.81 -13.99
C THR A 171 7.54 19.92 -15.16
N LEU A 172 6.68 20.41 -16.05
CA LEU A 172 6.25 19.68 -17.26
C LEU A 172 7.44 19.39 -18.18
N ASN A 173 8.31 20.37 -18.40
CA ASN A 173 9.53 20.18 -19.19
C ASN A 173 10.47 19.13 -18.58
N ASN A 174 10.66 19.15 -17.26
CA ASN A 174 11.47 18.14 -16.57
C ASN A 174 10.88 16.73 -16.73
N LEU A 175 9.57 16.56 -16.57
CA LEU A 175 8.89 15.27 -16.77
C LEU A 175 9.01 14.78 -18.22
N ARG A 176 8.93 15.68 -19.20
CA ARG A 176 9.13 15.35 -20.61
C ARG A 176 10.55 14.83 -20.87
N ILE A 177 11.57 15.48 -20.31
CA ILE A 177 12.97 15.06 -20.42
C ILE A 177 13.18 13.68 -19.78
N GLN A 178 12.61 13.43 -18.60
CA GLN A 178 12.69 12.12 -17.95
C GLN A 178 12.01 11.02 -18.76
N ASN A 179 10.85 11.31 -19.35
CA ASN A 179 10.13 10.34 -20.19
C ASN A 179 10.95 9.95 -21.42
N GLU A 180 11.56 10.93 -22.11
CA GLU A 180 12.44 10.64 -23.25
C GLU A 180 13.69 9.85 -22.84
N ARG A 181 14.29 10.15 -21.69
CA ARG A 181 15.41 9.35 -21.16
C ARG A 181 14.99 7.90 -20.89
N LEU A 182 13.85 7.69 -20.25
CA LEU A 182 13.34 6.34 -19.98
C LEU A 182 13.03 5.56 -21.26
N LYS A 183 12.47 6.22 -22.28
CA LYS A 183 12.27 5.60 -23.61
C LYS A 183 13.61 5.16 -24.23
N GLN A 184 14.64 5.99 -24.15
CA GLN A 184 15.97 5.62 -24.65
C GLN A 184 16.59 4.44 -23.86
N GLU A 185 16.43 4.41 -22.54
CA GLU A 185 16.88 3.29 -21.71
C GLU A 185 16.12 2.00 -22.05
N LEU A 186 14.81 2.08 -22.29
CA LEU A 186 13.98 0.94 -22.69
C LEU A 186 14.40 0.39 -24.06
N MET A 187 14.64 1.27 -25.04
CA MET A 187 15.16 0.88 -26.35
C MET A 187 16.52 0.18 -26.24
N LYS A 188 17.44 0.71 -25.43
CA LYS A 188 18.74 0.07 -25.17
C LYS A 188 18.60 -1.32 -24.51
N CYS A 189 17.64 -1.49 -23.61
CA CYS A 189 17.35 -2.79 -23.01
C CYS A 189 16.76 -3.78 -24.03
N GLN A 190 15.90 -3.32 -24.94
CA GLN A 190 15.35 -4.15 -26.01
C GLN A 190 16.42 -4.59 -27.01
N GLU A 191 17.32 -3.69 -27.41
CA GLU A 191 18.44 -4.00 -28.30
C GLU A 191 19.35 -5.07 -27.69
N LYS A 192 19.70 -4.94 -26.40
CA LYS A 192 20.44 -5.96 -25.64
C LYS A 192 19.71 -7.30 -25.48
N MET A 193 18.37 -7.32 -25.56
CA MET A 193 17.61 -8.57 -25.54
C MET A 193 17.62 -9.31 -26.87
N LEU A 194 17.84 -8.61 -27.99
CA LEU A 194 17.92 -9.23 -29.31
C LEU A 194 19.26 -9.95 -29.52
N ASP A 195 20.35 -9.42 -28.96
CA ASP A 195 21.67 -10.06 -28.98
C ASP A 195 21.78 -11.29 -28.06
N ASN A 196 20.80 -11.52 -27.19
CA ASN A 196 20.71 -12.66 -26.29
C ASN A 196 20.05 -13.89 -26.96
N GLU A 197 20.46 -14.20 -28.19
CA GLU A 197 19.95 -15.34 -28.96
C GLU A 197 20.24 -16.68 -28.26
N ALA A 198 21.33 -16.74 -27.48
CA ALA A 198 21.65 -17.87 -26.60
C ALA A 198 20.61 -18.08 -25.48
N PHE A 199 20.08 -17.00 -24.90
CA PHE A 199 19.02 -17.07 -23.89
C PHE A 199 17.68 -17.50 -24.49
N ARG A 200 17.34 -17.05 -25.71
CA ARG A 200 16.15 -17.56 -26.43
C ARG A 200 16.28 -19.05 -26.74
N LYS A 201 17.47 -19.56 -27.08
CA LYS A 201 17.70 -21.01 -27.25
C LYS A 201 17.51 -21.80 -25.95
N CYS A 202 17.93 -21.27 -24.80
CA CYS A 202 17.68 -21.87 -23.48
C CYS A 202 16.23 -21.75 -22.99
N ILE A 203 15.45 -20.75 -23.42
CA ILE A 203 14.05 -20.58 -23.00
C ILE A 203 13.09 -21.42 -23.86
N LYS A 204 13.42 -21.74 -25.12
CA LYS A 204 12.60 -22.62 -25.97
C LYS A 204 12.21 -23.96 -25.30
N PRO A 205 13.07 -24.66 -24.55
CA PRO A 205 12.66 -25.84 -23.79
C PRO A 205 11.79 -25.53 -22.55
N LEU A 206 11.84 -24.32 -21.98
CA LEU A 206 10.97 -23.90 -20.86
C LEU A 206 9.57 -23.43 -21.31
N THR A 207 9.41 -23.07 -22.59
CA THR A 207 8.10 -22.80 -23.21
C THR A 207 7.45 -24.03 -23.84
N VAL A 208 8.09 -25.21 -23.77
CA VAL A 208 7.30 -26.44 -23.82
C VAL A 208 6.41 -26.32 -22.58
N PRO A 209 5.09 -26.12 -22.75
CA PRO A 209 4.25 -25.89 -21.61
C PRO A 209 4.44 -27.11 -20.72
N ILE A 210 4.91 -26.91 -19.50
CA ILE A 210 4.81 -27.89 -18.43
C ILE A 210 3.30 -27.99 -18.15
N GLN A 211 2.58 -28.55 -19.11
CA GLN A 211 1.25 -29.11 -18.98
C GLN A 211 1.46 -30.28 -18.03
N THR A 212 1.46 -30.01 -16.74
CA THR A 212 1.11 -31.06 -15.80
C THR A 212 -0.34 -31.42 -16.16
N PRO A 213 -0.61 -32.59 -16.76
CA PRO A 213 -1.97 -32.97 -17.21
C PRO A 213 -3.01 -32.86 -16.08
N ASN A 214 -2.53 -32.95 -14.84
CA ASN A 214 -3.27 -32.69 -13.61
C ASN A 214 -3.85 -31.27 -13.52
N LEU A 215 -3.08 -30.23 -13.81
CA LEU A 215 -3.55 -28.84 -13.72
C LEU A 215 -4.60 -28.54 -14.80
N MET A 216 -4.39 -29.01 -16.03
CA MET A 216 -5.36 -28.84 -17.12
C MET A 216 -6.71 -29.50 -16.78
N TRP A 217 -6.68 -30.72 -16.21
CA TRP A 217 -7.90 -31.39 -15.78
C TRP A 217 -8.60 -30.66 -14.62
N LYS A 218 -7.85 -30.18 -13.63
CA LYS A 218 -8.39 -29.33 -12.55
C LYS A 218 -9.06 -28.07 -13.09
N VAL A 219 -8.42 -27.35 -14.03
CA VAL A 219 -9.02 -26.18 -14.69
C VAL A 219 -10.30 -26.55 -15.45
N ARG A 220 -10.31 -27.70 -16.13
CA ARG A 220 -11.51 -28.19 -16.83
C ARG A 220 -12.66 -28.51 -15.87
N MET A 221 -12.37 -29.15 -14.73
CA MET A 221 -13.36 -29.45 -13.70
C MET A 221 -13.89 -28.17 -13.04
N LEU A 222 -13.02 -27.22 -12.71
CA LEU A 222 -13.43 -25.90 -12.20
C LEU A 222 -14.34 -25.16 -13.18
N LYS A 223 -14.00 -25.14 -14.47
CA LYS A 223 -14.88 -24.56 -15.50
C LYS A 223 -16.26 -25.22 -15.55
N LYS A 224 -16.34 -26.55 -15.42
CA LYS A 224 -17.63 -27.29 -15.35
C LYS A 224 -18.43 -26.94 -14.09
N THR A 225 -17.77 -26.78 -12.95
CA THR A 225 -18.46 -26.39 -11.71
C THR A 225 -19.00 -24.96 -11.80
N ILE A 226 -18.22 -24.02 -12.36
CA ILE A 226 -18.64 -22.64 -12.59
C ILE A 226 -19.89 -22.59 -13.48
N THR A 227 -19.96 -23.37 -14.56
CA THR A 227 -21.15 -23.37 -15.43
C THR A 227 -22.38 -23.97 -14.75
N LYS A 228 -22.22 -25.01 -13.92
CA LYS A 228 -23.33 -25.55 -13.11
C LYS A 228 -23.85 -24.53 -12.09
N LEU A 229 -22.95 -23.86 -11.37
CA LEU A 229 -23.33 -22.83 -10.40
C LEU A 229 -24.07 -21.66 -11.07
N ARG A 230 -23.62 -21.22 -12.25
CA ARG A 230 -24.33 -20.19 -13.02
C ARG A 230 -25.74 -20.61 -13.40
N LYS A 231 -25.95 -21.85 -13.87
CA LYS A 231 -27.29 -22.37 -14.20
C LYS A 231 -28.20 -22.43 -12.97
N LEU A 232 -27.67 -22.87 -11.83
CA LEU A 232 -28.42 -22.92 -10.58
C LEU A 232 -28.83 -21.51 -10.13
N ASN A 233 -27.90 -20.55 -10.23
CA ASN A 233 -28.17 -19.15 -9.90
C ASN A 233 -29.29 -18.54 -10.76
N GLU A 234 -29.28 -18.78 -12.07
CA GLU A 234 -30.37 -18.33 -12.95
C GLU A 234 -31.71 -18.99 -12.61
N THR A 235 -31.70 -20.26 -12.20
CA THR A 235 -32.91 -20.97 -11.77
C THR A 235 -33.47 -20.35 -10.48
N ILE A 236 -32.60 -20.09 -9.50
CA ILE A 236 -32.97 -19.43 -8.24
C ILE A 236 -33.55 -18.06 -8.52
N LYS A 237 -32.87 -17.25 -9.34
CA LYS A 237 -33.31 -15.92 -9.76
C LYS A 237 -34.71 -15.97 -10.37
N HIS A 238 -34.97 -16.91 -11.29
CA HIS A 238 -36.29 -17.10 -11.92
C HIS A 238 -37.39 -17.46 -10.92
N VAL A 239 -37.10 -18.32 -9.93
CA VAL A 239 -38.07 -18.69 -8.90
C VAL A 239 -38.42 -17.49 -8.01
N TYR A 240 -37.43 -16.70 -7.60
CA TYR A 240 -37.68 -15.49 -6.80
C TYR A 240 -38.46 -14.45 -7.58
N GLU A 241 -38.12 -14.22 -8.85
CA GLU A 241 -38.83 -13.31 -9.75
C GLU A 241 -40.33 -13.68 -9.85
N LYS A 242 -40.64 -14.97 -10.07
CA LYS A 242 -42.03 -15.45 -10.09
C LYS A 242 -42.76 -15.23 -8.77
N LYS A 243 -42.10 -15.46 -7.64
CA LYS A 243 -42.71 -15.23 -6.31
C LYS A 243 -43.00 -13.75 -6.09
N LEU A 244 -42.08 -12.87 -6.47
CA LEU A 244 -42.28 -11.41 -6.40
C LEU A 244 -43.45 -10.97 -7.27
N GLN A 245 -43.51 -11.42 -8.52
CA GLN A 245 -44.62 -11.13 -9.43
C GLN A 245 -45.97 -11.58 -8.87
N HIS A 246 -46.02 -12.75 -8.22
CA HIS A 246 -47.23 -13.24 -7.55
C HIS A 246 -47.64 -12.33 -6.38
N ILE A 247 -46.71 -11.95 -5.51
CA ILE A 247 -46.98 -11.05 -4.37
C ILE A 247 -47.51 -9.70 -4.87
N VAL A 248 -46.87 -9.12 -5.89
CA VAL A 248 -47.31 -7.84 -6.50
C VAL A 248 -48.74 -7.96 -7.04
N LYS A 249 -49.05 -9.04 -7.77
CA LYS A 249 -50.40 -9.28 -8.31
C LYS A 249 -51.46 -9.44 -7.21
N VAL A 250 -51.12 -10.11 -6.11
CA VAL A 250 -52.01 -10.28 -4.95
C VAL A 250 -52.28 -8.91 -4.30
N LEU A 251 -51.23 -8.11 -4.07
CA LEU A 251 -51.36 -6.76 -3.51
C LEU A 251 -52.19 -5.84 -4.38
N GLU A 252 -52.01 -5.87 -5.71
CA GLU A 252 -52.86 -5.12 -6.64
C GLU A 252 -54.33 -5.53 -6.57
N THR A 253 -54.59 -6.82 -6.39
CA THR A 253 -55.96 -7.35 -6.26
C THR A 253 -56.60 -6.85 -4.98
N TYR A 254 -55.89 -6.91 -3.84
CA TYR A 254 -56.34 -6.34 -2.57
C TYR A 254 -56.59 -4.83 -2.68
N LYS A 255 -55.69 -4.10 -3.33
CA LYS A 255 -55.85 -2.65 -3.57
C LYS A 255 -57.13 -2.35 -4.35
N ARG A 256 -57.43 -3.11 -5.42
CA ARG A 256 -58.67 -2.96 -6.19
C ARG A 256 -59.93 -3.26 -5.39
N ILE A 257 -59.91 -4.32 -4.57
CA ILE A 257 -61.04 -4.68 -3.71
C ILE A 257 -61.28 -3.58 -2.67
N PHE A 258 -60.21 -3.11 -2.03
CA PHE A 258 -60.28 -2.03 -1.05
C PHE A 258 -60.85 -0.76 -1.68
N SER A 259 -60.33 -0.33 -2.84
CA SER A 259 -60.84 0.85 -3.55
C SER A 259 -62.33 0.72 -3.94
N ARG A 260 -62.87 -0.47 -4.17
CA ARG A 260 -64.30 -0.64 -4.50
C ARG A 260 -65.25 -0.52 -3.30
N ASN A 261 -64.77 -0.71 -2.09
CA ASN A 261 -65.62 -0.69 -0.89
C ASN A 261 -65.78 0.72 -0.29
N PHE A 262 -65.03 1.70 -0.78
CA PHE A 262 -65.00 3.07 -0.23
C PHE A 262 -65.62 4.14 -1.15
N TYR A 263 -66.16 3.73 -2.30
CA TYR A 263 -66.91 4.58 -3.24
C TYR A 263 -68.26 3.93 -3.53
#